data_AF-A0A0Q0CDD1-F1
#
_entry.id   AF-A0A0Q0CDD1-F1
#
_cell.length_a   1.000
_cell.length_b   1.000
_cell.length_c   1.000
_cell.angle_alpha   90.00
_cell.angle_beta   90.00
_cell.angle_gamma   90.00
#
_symmetry.space_group_name_H-M   'P 1'
#
loop_
_entity.id
_entity.type
_entity.pdbx_description
1 polymer ?
#
loop_
_entity_poly.entity_id
_entity_poly.type
_entity_poly.pdbx_seq_one_letter_code
_entity_poly.pdbx_strand_id
1 'polypeptide(L)'
;MLLALCAAVLLCWMFFDIFVYWTTWTLYWLWKMVDFPFIHAWAGGKINLLADVANHAKAVTLDEWLEVMNATSGILLLFLIPLVIVSSWGLAQHPVLPFRSKRLVNIHTLPGLVSRFAPSVIPVLATSGPDGLMNDTSPSNAWALKPEEFAERYNLVQRKVLDREAARAVFEEQVGDVHNGLLDLTPYERALLAVFGLQVFLNDRKAATRLLDDLNRSCMIKGLLRRKTFSLTPLYGLADAGFDRVAKAPGVSEWLQSHRSMRTALVALYGRDLRLAPARFRWLKGVNRTLWYALHSADTAKVFVEGAGVQAQARAEVHASKLGLPRPGLMVTQAIDGLQAELESIGLVFARHVITPKRREASDLPVMTAVYAAQPPVVDEPSE
;
A
#
# COMPACT_ATOMS: atom_id res chain seq x y z
N MET A 1 44.58 3.40 -26.57
CA MET A 1 45.47 3.62 -25.40
C MET A 1 46.94 3.47 -25.73
N LEU A 2 47.38 2.42 -26.44
CA LEU A 2 48.79 2.23 -26.82
C LEU A 2 49.38 3.40 -27.64
N LEU A 3 48.67 3.86 -28.69
CA LEU A 3 49.07 5.02 -29.50
C LEU A 3 49.18 6.32 -28.70
N ALA A 4 48.30 6.51 -27.70
CA ALA A 4 48.34 7.69 -26.82
C ALA A 4 49.54 7.64 -25.86
N LEU A 5 49.88 6.45 -25.36
CA LEU A 5 51.10 6.23 -24.57
C LEU A 5 52.36 6.47 -25.40
N CYS A 6 52.44 5.94 -26.62
CA CYS A 6 53.55 6.18 -27.53
C CYS A 6 53.71 7.68 -27.86
N ALA A 7 52.59 8.38 -28.11
CA ALA A 7 52.61 9.83 -28.35
C ALA A 7 53.06 10.62 -27.12
N ALA A 8 52.62 10.24 -25.92
CA ALA A 8 53.05 10.88 -24.68
C ALA A 8 54.56 10.68 -24.43
N VAL A 9 55.08 9.47 -24.64
CA VAL A 9 56.53 9.19 -24.53
C VAL A 9 57.32 9.99 -25.55
N LEU A 10 56.84 10.10 -26.79
CA LEU A 10 57.48 10.89 -27.84
C LEU A 10 57.49 12.39 -27.50
N LEU A 11 56.40 12.92 -26.93
CA LEU A 11 56.34 14.30 -26.46
C LEU A 11 57.28 14.56 -25.26
N CYS A 12 57.36 13.63 -24.30
CA CYS A 12 58.31 13.72 -23.19
C CYS A 12 59.76 13.67 -23.67
N TRP A 13 60.04 12.92 -24.74
CA TRP A 13 61.37 12.90 -25.37
C TRP A 13 61.69 14.20 -26.11
N MET A 14 60.74 14.75 -26.86
CA MET A 14 60.92 15.97 -27.65
C MET A 14 61.05 17.23 -26.78
N PHE A 15 60.42 17.24 -25.59
CA PHE A 15 60.46 18.33 -24.62
C PHE A 15 61.06 17.87 -23.29
N PHE A 16 62.18 17.14 -23.36
CA PHE A 16 62.80 16.50 -22.20
C PHE A 16 63.22 17.52 -21.13
N ASP A 17 63.77 18.67 -21.52
CA ASP A 17 64.14 19.76 -20.62
C ASP A 17 62.95 20.33 -19.83
N ILE A 18 61.84 20.56 -20.52
CA ILE A 18 60.58 21.02 -19.92
C ILE A 18 60.01 19.94 -19.00
N PHE A 19 60.07 18.67 -19.42
CA PHE A 19 59.59 17.53 -18.63
C PHE A 19 60.40 17.34 -17.34
N VAL A 20 61.73 17.42 -17.40
CA VAL A 20 62.62 17.38 -16.22
C VAL A 20 62.30 18.52 -15.27
N TYR A 21 62.12 19.74 -15.79
CA TYR A 21 61.75 20.90 -14.97
C TYR A 21 60.42 20.69 -14.25
N TRP A 22 59.34 20.28 -14.93
CA TRP A 22 58.03 20.12 -14.31
C TRP A 22 57.97 18.96 -13.30
N THR A 23 58.65 17.85 -13.58
CA THR A 23 58.70 16.71 -12.67
C THR A 23 59.45 17.05 -11.39
N THR A 24 60.61 17.70 -11.50
CA THR A 24 61.41 18.15 -10.35
C THR A 24 60.72 19.27 -9.57
N TRP A 25 60.08 20.22 -10.26
CA TRP A 25 59.30 21.30 -9.65
C TRP A 25 58.11 20.76 -8.84
N THR A 26 57.39 19.78 -9.38
CA THR A 26 56.24 19.16 -8.67
C THR A 26 56.72 18.45 -7.41
N LEU A 27 57.79 17.66 -7.51
CA LEU A 27 58.36 16.97 -6.35
C LEU A 27 58.94 17.95 -5.33
N TYR A 28 59.56 19.05 -5.76
CA TYR A 28 60.10 20.08 -4.88
C TYR A 28 59.01 20.65 -3.96
N TRP A 29 57.85 20.99 -4.51
CA TRP A 29 56.74 21.49 -3.71
C TRP A 29 56.14 20.43 -2.79
N LEU A 30 56.03 19.18 -3.24
CA LEU A 30 55.57 18.08 -2.39
C LEU A 30 56.50 17.84 -1.20
N TRP A 31 57.82 17.89 -1.40
CA TRP A 31 58.80 17.79 -0.32
C TRP A 31 58.75 18.98 0.62
N LYS A 32 58.61 20.20 0.08
CA LYS A 32 58.50 21.42 0.87
C LYS A 32 57.25 21.46 1.76
N MET A 33 56.14 20.87 1.31
CA MET A 33 54.91 20.73 2.10
C MET A 33 55.06 19.78 3.30
N VAL A 34 56.02 18.86 3.24
CA VAL A 34 56.28 17.83 4.26
C VAL A 34 57.56 18.16 5.06
N ASP A 35 58.19 19.30 4.79
CA ASP A 35 59.40 19.75 5.47
C ASP A 35 59.07 20.29 6.87
N PHE A 36 59.31 19.47 7.88
CA PHE A 36 59.15 19.82 9.30
C PHE A 36 60.52 19.86 10.00
N PRO A 37 60.68 20.65 11.09
CA PRO A 37 61.99 20.84 11.76
C PRO A 37 62.73 19.55 12.14
N PHE A 38 62.01 18.47 12.44
CA PHE A 38 62.59 17.17 12.82
C PHE A 38 63.13 16.35 11.63
N ILE A 39 62.61 16.57 10.42
CA ILE A 39 62.94 15.80 9.21
C ILE A 39 63.73 16.67 8.22
N HIS A 40 63.91 17.96 8.54
CA HIS A 40 64.53 18.95 7.68
C HIS A 40 65.93 18.55 7.17
N ALA A 41 66.76 17.92 8.00
CA ALA A 41 68.09 17.45 7.56
C ALA A 41 68.01 16.42 6.40
N TRP A 42 66.94 15.61 6.39
CA TRP A 42 66.73 14.59 5.37
C TRP A 42 65.94 15.13 4.17
N ALA A 43 64.87 15.90 4.41
CA ALA A 43 64.06 16.53 3.37
C ALA A 43 64.84 17.63 2.63
N GLY A 44 65.61 18.46 3.33
CA GLY A 44 66.42 19.53 2.78
C GLY A 44 67.45 19.05 1.75
N GLY A 45 68.08 17.90 1.98
CA GLY A 45 68.99 17.28 1.02
C GLY A 45 68.28 16.90 -0.30
N LYS A 46 67.04 16.42 -0.22
CA LYS A 46 66.21 16.07 -1.39
C LYS A 46 65.68 17.31 -2.10
N ILE A 47 65.27 18.33 -1.35
CA ILE A 47 64.78 19.63 -1.86
C ILE A 47 65.88 20.35 -2.63
N ASN A 48 67.11 20.39 -2.09
CA ASN A 48 68.24 21.03 -2.75
C ASN A 48 68.65 20.30 -4.04
N LEU A 49 68.65 18.97 -4.01
CA LEU A 49 68.93 18.14 -5.19
C LEU A 49 67.88 18.34 -6.29
N LEU A 50 66.59 18.48 -5.94
CA LEU A 50 65.54 18.82 -6.90
C LEU A 50 65.67 20.25 -7.45
N ALA A 51 66.05 21.22 -6.61
CA ALA A 51 66.25 22.60 -7.03
C ALA A 51 67.46 22.76 -7.97
N ASP A 52 68.56 22.05 -7.70
CA ASP A 52 69.76 22.07 -8.54
C ASP A 52 69.50 21.49 -9.94
N VAL A 53 68.81 20.35 -10.00
CA VAL A 53 68.43 19.69 -11.27
C VAL A 53 67.41 20.52 -12.04
N ALA A 54 66.47 21.20 -11.36
CA ALA A 54 65.51 22.09 -12.01
C ALA A 54 66.20 23.32 -12.64
N ASN A 55 67.19 23.91 -11.95
CA ASN A 55 67.93 25.07 -12.46
C ASN A 55 68.85 24.70 -13.64
N HIS A 56 69.32 23.45 -13.69
CA HIS A 56 70.18 22.94 -14.76
C HIS A 56 69.46 22.01 -15.75
N ALA A 57 68.12 22.03 -15.81
CA ALA A 57 67.30 21.07 -16.55
C ALA A 57 67.65 20.89 -18.05
N LYS A 58 68.30 21.88 -18.68
CA LYS A 58 68.76 21.81 -20.07
C LYS A 58 70.01 20.95 -20.30
N ALA A 59 70.80 20.73 -19.25
CA ALA A 59 72.08 20.01 -19.31
C ALA A 59 72.00 18.60 -18.70
N VAL A 60 70.87 18.24 -18.10
CA VAL A 60 70.66 16.97 -17.39
C VAL A 60 70.41 15.85 -18.39
N THR A 61 71.08 14.71 -18.19
CA THR A 61 70.85 13.49 -18.96
C THR A 61 69.72 12.64 -18.38
N LEU A 62 69.22 11.68 -19.17
CA LEU A 62 68.13 10.79 -18.72
C LEU A 62 68.52 9.95 -17.50
N ASP A 63 69.76 9.48 -17.44
CA ASP A 63 70.25 8.66 -16.33
C ASP A 63 70.35 9.47 -15.03
N GLU A 64 70.90 10.69 -15.11
CA GLU A 64 70.95 11.62 -13.96
C GLU A 64 69.55 11.97 -13.46
N TRP A 65 68.61 12.22 -14.37
CA TRP A 65 67.21 12.45 -13.99
C TRP A 65 66.59 11.23 -13.30
N LEU A 66 66.82 10.01 -13.81
CA LEU A 66 66.31 8.78 -13.20
C LEU A 66 66.87 8.55 -11.80
N GLU A 67 68.16 8.81 -11.57
CA GLU A 67 68.77 8.71 -10.24
C GLU A 67 68.14 9.70 -9.26
N VAL A 68 67.94 10.95 -9.70
CA VAL A 68 67.26 12.00 -8.93
C VAL A 68 65.82 11.59 -8.62
N MET A 69 65.09 11.06 -9.59
CA MET A 69 63.72 10.57 -9.39
C MET A 69 63.67 9.38 -8.43
N ASN A 70 64.56 8.40 -8.56
CA ASN A 70 64.63 7.26 -7.64
C ASN A 70 64.91 7.72 -6.21
N ALA A 71 65.77 8.73 -6.07
CA ALA A 71 66.13 9.30 -4.78
C ALA A 71 65.00 10.14 -4.12
N THR A 72 64.05 10.68 -4.88
CA THR A 72 63.11 11.72 -4.42
C THR A 72 61.62 11.36 -4.58
N SER A 73 61.27 10.43 -5.47
CA SER A 73 59.89 10.06 -5.79
C SER A 73 59.14 9.34 -4.68
N GLY A 74 59.84 8.82 -3.65
CA GLY A 74 59.23 8.14 -2.51
C GLY A 74 58.19 8.98 -1.76
N ILE A 75 58.26 10.32 -1.85
CA ILE A 75 57.26 11.23 -1.28
C ILE A 75 55.85 11.01 -1.85
N LEU A 76 55.74 10.52 -3.09
CA LEU A 76 54.45 10.24 -3.73
C LEU A 76 53.68 9.15 -2.97
N LEU A 77 54.37 8.18 -2.35
CA LEU A 77 53.74 7.13 -1.56
C LEU A 77 53.00 7.70 -0.34
N LEU A 78 53.52 8.75 0.28
CA LEU A 78 52.89 9.40 1.43
C LEU A 78 51.51 9.97 1.09
N PHE A 79 51.32 10.44 -0.15
CA PHE A 79 50.02 10.96 -0.61
C PHE A 79 49.15 9.88 -1.27
N LEU A 80 49.75 8.90 -1.96
CA LEU A 80 49.02 7.84 -2.63
C LEU A 80 48.47 6.78 -1.66
N ILE A 81 49.19 6.43 -0.59
CA ILE A 81 48.75 5.42 0.37
C ILE A 81 47.41 5.83 1.03
N PRO A 82 47.23 7.04 1.58
CA PRO A 82 45.95 7.49 2.11
C PRO A 82 44.83 7.46 1.05
N LEU A 83 45.12 7.89 -0.18
CA LEU A 83 44.15 7.87 -1.27
C LEU A 83 43.69 6.44 -1.59
N VAL A 84 44.61 5.49 -1.66
CA VAL A 84 44.31 4.07 -1.90
C VAL A 84 43.52 3.48 -0.73
N ILE A 85 43.88 3.81 0.51
CA ILE A 85 43.15 3.36 1.70
C ILE A 85 41.72 3.89 1.70
N VAL A 86 41.53 5.19 1.49
CA VAL A 86 40.20 5.82 1.45
C VAL A 86 39.37 5.28 0.29
N SER A 87 39.97 5.09 -0.88
CA SER A 87 39.28 4.53 -2.06
C SER A 87 38.89 3.07 -1.84
N SER A 88 39.78 2.27 -1.26
CA SER A 88 39.52 0.86 -0.95
C SER A 88 38.46 0.72 0.14
N TRP A 89 38.50 1.58 1.15
CA TRP A 89 37.49 1.66 2.20
C TRP A 89 36.12 2.07 1.64
N GLY A 90 36.07 3.12 0.82
CA GLY A 90 34.86 3.58 0.14
C GLY A 90 34.27 2.49 -0.76
N LEU A 91 35.12 1.79 -1.51
CA LEU A 91 34.71 0.65 -2.33
C LEU A 91 34.15 -0.46 -1.45
N ALA A 92 34.85 -0.88 -0.40
CA ALA A 92 34.42 -1.94 0.52
C ALA A 92 33.07 -1.63 1.22
N GLN A 93 32.77 -0.35 1.44
CA GLN A 93 31.50 0.09 2.00
C GLN A 93 30.40 0.32 0.96
N HIS A 94 30.74 0.32 -0.33
CA HIS A 94 29.82 0.68 -1.40
C HIS A 94 28.62 -0.28 -1.47
N PRO A 95 27.38 0.22 -1.48
CA PRO A 95 26.17 -0.59 -1.39
C PRO A 95 25.94 -1.53 -2.58
N VAL A 96 26.56 -1.24 -3.73
CA VAL A 96 26.51 -2.10 -4.93
C VAL A 96 27.41 -3.34 -4.81
N LEU A 97 28.33 -3.37 -3.84
CA LEU A 97 29.17 -4.56 -3.68
C LEU A 97 28.32 -5.78 -3.27
N PRO A 98 28.56 -6.95 -3.91
CA PRO A 98 27.74 -8.15 -3.76
C PRO A 98 27.75 -8.74 -2.33
N PHE A 99 28.66 -8.29 -1.47
CA PHE A 99 28.76 -8.74 -0.09
C PHE A 99 27.65 -8.17 0.82
N ARG A 100 27.11 -6.98 0.51
CA ARG A 100 26.04 -6.34 1.30
C ARG A 100 24.65 -6.55 0.70
N SER A 101 24.46 -6.34 -0.62
CA SER A 101 23.19 -6.64 -1.30
C SER A 101 23.24 -8.01 -1.99
N LYS A 102 23.06 -9.10 -1.22
CA LYS A 102 23.24 -10.47 -1.72
C LYS A 102 22.22 -10.92 -2.78
N ARG A 103 21.17 -10.15 -3.07
CA ARG A 103 20.09 -10.54 -4.00
C ARG A 103 19.59 -9.35 -4.78
N LEU A 104 19.47 -9.51 -6.10
CA LEU A 104 18.75 -8.59 -6.96
C LEU A 104 17.29 -8.57 -6.54
N VAL A 105 16.85 -7.43 -5.99
CA VAL A 105 15.47 -7.18 -5.61
C VAL A 105 14.80 -6.51 -6.79
N ASN A 106 13.85 -7.18 -7.42
CA ASN A 106 13.02 -6.65 -8.49
C ASN A 106 11.55 -6.82 -8.13
N ILE A 107 10.65 -6.32 -8.99
CA ILE A 107 9.21 -6.40 -8.79
C ILE A 107 8.70 -7.85 -8.65
N HIS A 108 9.41 -8.84 -9.21
CA HIS A 108 9.03 -10.25 -9.16
C HIS A 108 9.60 -10.99 -7.93
N THR A 109 10.79 -10.63 -7.44
CA THR A 109 11.46 -11.29 -6.31
C THR A 109 11.08 -10.67 -4.97
N LEU A 110 10.78 -9.37 -4.94
CA LEU A 110 10.44 -8.65 -3.72
C LEU A 110 9.22 -9.24 -3.01
N PRO A 111 8.06 -9.48 -3.66
CA PRO A 111 6.88 -10.03 -2.99
C PRO A 111 7.17 -11.38 -2.32
N GLY A 112 7.98 -12.23 -2.96
CA GLY A 112 8.37 -13.53 -2.42
C GLY A 112 9.32 -13.46 -1.21
N LEU A 113 10.08 -12.36 -1.07
CA LEU A 113 10.88 -12.07 0.13
C LEU A 113 9.99 -11.52 1.24
N VAL A 114 9.09 -10.60 0.88
CA VAL A 114 8.16 -9.93 1.78
C VAL A 114 7.14 -10.88 2.40
N SER A 115 6.73 -11.92 1.66
CA SER A 115 5.75 -12.92 2.12
C SER A 115 6.13 -13.62 3.42
N ARG A 116 7.42 -13.61 3.82
CA ARG A 116 7.88 -14.18 5.09
C ARG A 116 7.45 -13.35 6.30
N PHE A 117 7.43 -12.02 6.17
CA PHE A 117 7.06 -11.10 7.26
C PHE A 117 5.64 -10.52 7.09
N ALA A 118 5.13 -10.43 5.86
CA ALA A 118 3.77 -10.01 5.54
C ALA A 118 3.03 -11.12 4.78
N PRO A 119 2.42 -12.09 5.50
CA PRO A 119 1.71 -13.21 4.88
C PRO A 119 0.54 -12.80 3.99
N SER A 120 -0.03 -11.61 4.16
CA SER A 120 -1.14 -11.10 3.34
C SER A 120 -0.82 -11.00 1.84
N VAL A 121 0.46 -10.99 1.48
CA VAL A 121 0.91 -10.99 0.07
C VAL A 121 0.81 -12.38 -0.57
N ILE A 122 0.72 -13.44 0.24
CA ILE A 122 0.74 -14.83 -0.24
C ILE A 122 -0.44 -15.15 -1.18
N PRO A 123 -1.70 -14.79 -0.87
CA PRO A 123 -2.81 -15.03 -1.81
C PRO A 123 -2.65 -14.26 -3.13
N VAL A 124 -1.99 -13.11 -3.11
CA VAL A 124 -1.71 -12.33 -4.34
C VAL A 124 -0.69 -13.07 -5.20
N LEU A 125 0.40 -13.55 -4.57
CA LEU A 125 1.39 -14.40 -5.24
C LEU A 125 0.78 -15.70 -5.75
N ALA A 126 -0.23 -16.22 -5.06
CA ALA A 126 -0.94 -17.42 -5.44
C ALA A 126 -1.71 -17.29 -6.75
N THR A 127 -2.26 -16.10 -6.97
CA THR A 127 -3.11 -15.82 -8.13
C THR A 127 -2.29 -15.31 -9.32
N SER A 128 -1.04 -14.94 -9.08
CA SER A 128 -0.17 -14.25 -10.03
C SER A 128 0.49 -15.23 -11.01
N GLY A 129 0.28 -15.00 -12.31
CA GLY A 129 1.16 -15.53 -13.35
C GLY A 129 2.58 -14.91 -13.29
N PRO A 130 3.43 -15.13 -14.31
CA PRO A 130 4.79 -14.56 -14.35
C PRO A 130 4.83 -13.03 -14.18
N ASP A 131 3.80 -12.32 -14.65
CA ASP A 131 3.67 -10.85 -14.57
C ASP A 131 2.85 -10.35 -13.36
N GLY A 132 2.51 -11.21 -12.42
CA GLY A 132 1.72 -10.77 -11.26
C GLY A 132 0.23 -10.62 -11.57
N LEU A 133 -0.39 -9.62 -10.92
CA LEU A 133 -1.75 -9.14 -11.17
C LEU A 133 -1.83 -8.05 -12.26
N MET A 134 -0.70 -7.61 -12.84
CA MET A 134 -0.65 -6.42 -13.69
C MET A 134 -1.54 -6.56 -14.94
N ASN A 135 -1.60 -7.76 -15.51
CA ASN A 135 -2.34 -8.07 -16.73
C ASN A 135 -3.47 -9.09 -16.51
N ASP A 136 -3.90 -9.27 -15.26
CA ASP A 136 -4.91 -10.27 -14.93
C ASP A 136 -6.33 -9.73 -15.12
N THR A 137 -7.04 -10.26 -16.12
CA THR A 137 -8.44 -9.92 -16.45
C THR A 137 -9.45 -10.89 -15.84
N SER A 138 -9.03 -11.79 -14.95
CA SER A 138 -9.93 -12.77 -14.34
C SER A 138 -11.04 -12.09 -13.50
N PRO A 139 -12.28 -12.61 -13.50
CA PRO A 139 -13.38 -12.03 -12.73
C PRO A 139 -13.12 -11.92 -11.22
N SER A 140 -12.32 -12.84 -10.67
CA SER A 140 -11.93 -12.85 -9.25
C SER A 140 -11.04 -11.65 -8.89
N ASN A 141 -10.21 -11.18 -9.82
CA ASN A 141 -9.30 -10.06 -9.61
C ASN A 141 -9.74 -8.74 -10.22
N ALA A 142 -10.76 -8.74 -11.07
CA ALA A 142 -11.39 -7.54 -11.63
C ALA A 142 -11.66 -6.46 -10.58
N TRP A 143 -11.52 -5.19 -10.96
CA TRP A 143 -11.81 -4.05 -10.10
C TRP A 143 -13.28 -3.99 -9.72
N ALA A 144 -13.59 -3.24 -8.66
CA ALA A 144 -14.97 -3.03 -8.24
C ALA A 144 -15.76 -2.37 -9.37
N LEU A 145 -17.01 -2.80 -9.58
CA LEU A 145 -17.88 -2.17 -10.56
C LEU A 145 -18.15 -0.73 -10.18
N LYS A 146 -18.11 0.14 -11.18
CA LYS A 146 -18.64 1.50 -11.01
C LYS A 146 -20.17 1.46 -10.90
N PRO A 147 -20.80 2.50 -10.32
CA PRO A 147 -22.26 2.57 -10.26
C PRO A 147 -22.94 2.49 -11.64
N GLU A 148 -22.32 3.08 -12.68
CA GLU A 148 -22.78 3.01 -14.07
C GLU A 148 -22.74 1.58 -14.63
N GLU A 149 -21.60 0.89 -14.48
CA GLU A 149 -21.39 -0.49 -14.94
C GLU A 149 -22.30 -1.47 -14.20
N PHE A 150 -22.54 -1.21 -12.91
CA PHE A 150 -23.48 -1.98 -12.09
C PHE A 150 -24.92 -1.79 -12.58
N ALA A 151 -25.33 -0.54 -12.83
CA ALA A 151 -26.66 -0.24 -13.33
C ALA A 151 -26.91 -0.86 -14.72
N GLU A 152 -25.91 -0.87 -15.59
CA GLU A 152 -25.97 -1.53 -16.90
C GLU A 152 -26.05 -3.05 -16.76
N ARG A 153 -25.19 -3.67 -15.93
CA ARG A 153 -25.15 -5.13 -15.72
C ARG A 153 -26.49 -5.70 -15.28
N TYR A 154 -27.22 -4.98 -14.43
CA TYR A 154 -28.52 -5.40 -13.92
C TYR A 154 -29.71 -4.74 -14.63
N ASN A 155 -29.48 -4.01 -15.73
CA ASN A 155 -30.50 -3.28 -16.48
C ASN A 155 -31.41 -2.40 -15.61
N LEU A 156 -30.82 -1.69 -14.63
CA LEU A 156 -31.54 -0.91 -13.63
C LEU A 156 -32.06 0.44 -14.13
N VAL A 157 -31.53 0.93 -15.26
CA VAL A 157 -31.90 2.25 -15.80
C VAL A 157 -32.69 2.07 -17.10
N GLN A 158 -33.93 2.56 -17.10
CA GLN A 158 -34.78 2.59 -18.27
C GLN A 158 -35.18 4.02 -18.58
N ARG A 159 -34.92 4.48 -19.81
CA ARG A 159 -35.28 5.85 -20.27
C ARG A 159 -34.81 6.95 -19.30
N LYS A 160 -33.59 6.83 -18.76
CA LYS A 160 -33.01 7.75 -17.75
C LYS A 160 -33.78 7.83 -16.43
N VAL A 161 -34.50 6.77 -16.07
CA VAL A 161 -35.14 6.61 -14.76
C VAL A 161 -34.62 5.32 -14.13
N LEU A 162 -34.23 5.40 -12.86
CA LEU A 162 -33.81 4.23 -12.09
C LEU A 162 -35.04 3.41 -11.68
N ASP A 163 -35.05 2.13 -12.05
CA ASP A 163 -36.00 1.16 -11.53
C ASP A 163 -35.61 0.77 -10.10
N ARG A 164 -36.36 1.32 -9.14
CA ARG A 164 -36.10 1.13 -7.71
C ARG A 164 -36.53 -0.25 -7.21
N GLU A 165 -37.47 -0.90 -7.87
CA GLU A 165 -37.93 -2.24 -7.48
C GLU A 165 -36.90 -3.28 -7.93
N ALA A 166 -36.41 -3.16 -9.17
CA ALA A 166 -35.30 -3.97 -9.65
C ALA A 166 -34.04 -3.74 -8.80
N ALA A 167 -33.70 -2.48 -8.51
CA ALA A 167 -32.55 -2.17 -7.65
C ALA A 167 -32.72 -2.74 -6.23
N ARG A 168 -33.94 -2.71 -5.69
CA ARG A 168 -34.26 -3.33 -4.39
C ARG A 168 -33.99 -4.82 -4.43
N ALA A 169 -34.49 -5.54 -5.42
CA ALA A 169 -34.30 -6.98 -5.56
C ALA A 169 -32.80 -7.35 -5.59
N VAL A 170 -32.00 -6.62 -6.38
CA VAL A 170 -30.55 -6.85 -6.46
C VAL A 170 -29.84 -6.58 -5.12
N PHE A 171 -30.18 -5.50 -4.43
CA PHE A 171 -29.57 -5.21 -3.14
C PHE A 171 -30.03 -6.16 -2.02
N GLU A 172 -31.27 -6.66 -2.07
CA GLU A 172 -31.76 -7.70 -1.16
C GLU A 172 -31.03 -9.03 -1.38
N GLU A 173 -30.76 -9.40 -2.64
CA GLU A 173 -29.94 -10.58 -2.98
C GLU A 173 -28.51 -10.46 -2.42
N GLN A 174 -27.92 -9.26 -2.40
CA GLN A 174 -26.59 -9.04 -1.81
C GLN A 174 -26.57 -9.38 -0.30
N VAL A 175 -27.64 -9.08 0.44
CA VAL A 175 -27.75 -9.35 1.89
C VAL A 175 -27.65 -10.85 2.18
N GLY A 176 -28.21 -11.67 1.30
CA GLY A 176 -28.26 -13.12 1.40
C GLY A 176 -29.33 -13.64 2.37
N ASP A 177 -29.31 -14.95 2.58
CA ASP A 177 -30.31 -15.66 3.37
C ASP A 177 -30.24 -15.35 4.87
N VAL A 178 -31.34 -15.68 5.57
CA VAL A 178 -31.41 -15.60 7.02
C VAL A 178 -30.48 -16.64 7.62
N HIS A 179 -29.64 -16.26 8.58
CA HIS A 179 -28.72 -17.21 9.21
C HIS A 179 -29.46 -18.18 10.15
N ASN A 180 -29.08 -19.46 10.12
CA ASN A 180 -29.57 -20.51 11.03
C ASN A 180 -28.68 -20.63 12.29
N GLY A 181 -28.25 -19.49 12.82
CA GLY A 181 -27.29 -19.43 13.92
C GLY A 181 -25.87 -19.81 13.50
N LEU A 182 -25.16 -20.54 14.36
CA LEU A 182 -23.75 -20.91 14.15
C LEU A 182 -23.55 -22.28 13.46
N LEU A 183 -24.62 -23.03 13.20
CA LEU A 183 -24.56 -24.41 12.70
C LEU A 183 -24.32 -24.49 11.18
N ASP A 184 -24.82 -23.53 10.42
CA ASP A 184 -24.85 -23.54 8.95
C ASP A 184 -23.92 -22.50 8.33
N LEU A 185 -22.75 -22.29 8.98
CA LEU A 185 -21.78 -21.30 8.52
C LEU A 185 -20.91 -21.87 7.42
N THR A 186 -20.74 -21.09 6.35
CA THR A 186 -19.76 -21.44 5.32
C THR A 186 -18.34 -21.43 5.92
N PRO A 187 -17.39 -22.22 5.36
CA PRO A 187 -16.04 -22.30 5.91
C PRO A 187 -15.31 -20.95 6.01
N TYR A 188 -15.57 -20.04 5.06
CA TYR A 188 -14.97 -18.71 5.08
C TYR A 188 -15.64 -17.79 6.12
N GLU A 189 -16.97 -17.87 6.30
CA GLU A 189 -17.67 -17.13 7.37
C GLU A 189 -17.21 -17.59 8.74
N ARG A 190 -17.05 -18.91 8.93
CA ARG A 190 -16.50 -19.48 10.17
C ARG A 190 -15.10 -18.95 10.46
N ALA A 191 -14.23 -18.91 9.45
CA ALA A 191 -12.88 -18.39 9.60
C ALA A 191 -12.84 -16.89 9.91
N LEU A 192 -13.66 -16.08 9.24
CA LEU A 192 -13.76 -14.65 9.51
C LEU A 192 -14.35 -14.38 10.90
N LEU A 193 -15.38 -15.12 11.30
CA LEU A 193 -15.97 -15.02 12.63
C LEU A 193 -14.95 -15.36 13.72
N ALA A 194 -14.15 -16.41 13.52
CA ALA A 194 -13.07 -16.74 14.45
C ALA A 194 -12.06 -15.58 14.58
N VAL A 195 -11.61 -15.01 13.46
CA VAL A 195 -10.63 -13.90 13.47
C VAL A 195 -11.20 -12.65 14.13
N PHE A 196 -12.39 -12.20 13.72
CA PHE A 196 -13.00 -10.99 14.26
C PHE A 196 -13.47 -11.19 15.71
N GLY A 197 -14.08 -12.34 16.00
CA GLY A 197 -14.62 -12.66 17.31
C GLY A 197 -13.54 -12.85 18.38
N LEU A 198 -12.37 -13.41 18.04
CA LEU A 198 -11.22 -13.48 18.96
C LEU A 198 -10.81 -12.08 19.44
N GLN A 199 -10.91 -11.07 18.57
CA GLN A 199 -10.55 -9.71 18.92
C GLN A 199 -11.68 -8.96 19.62
N VAL A 200 -12.94 -9.09 19.19
CA VAL A 200 -14.06 -8.34 19.80
C VAL A 200 -14.53 -8.95 21.12
N PHE A 201 -14.76 -10.26 21.17
CA PHE A 201 -15.36 -10.90 22.34
C PHE A 201 -14.32 -11.33 23.38
N LEU A 202 -13.14 -11.77 22.92
CA LEU A 202 -12.09 -12.31 23.79
C LEU A 202 -10.91 -11.34 24.00
N ASN A 203 -10.90 -10.19 23.32
CA ASN A 203 -9.83 -9.20 23.35
C ASN A 203 -8.42 -9.77 23.03
N ASP A 204 -8.36 -10.86 22.26
CA ASP A 204 -7.12 -11.59 21.94
C ASP A 204 -6.64 -11.22 20.53
N ARG A 205 -6.16 -9.98 20.39
CA ARG A 205 -5.64 -9.45 19.12
C ARG A 205 -4.45 -10.25 18.58
N LYS A 206 -3.63 -10.82 19.48
CA LYS A 206 -2.46 -11.62 19.11
C LYS A 206 -2.89 -12.94 18.48
N ALA A 207 -3.85 -13.65 19.07
CA ALA A 207 -4.39 -14.87 18.47
C ALA A 207 -5.10 -14.59 17.14
N ALA A 208 -5.92 -13.53 17.05
CA ALA A 208 -6.58 -13.15 15.80
C ALA A 208 -5.57 -12.88 14.66
N THR A 209 -4.51 -12.13 14.97
CA THR A 209 -3.42 -11.83 14.02
C THR A 209 -2.68 -13.08 13.58
N ARG A 210 -2.35 -13.99 14.52
CA ARG A 210 -1.68 -15.26 14.23
C ARG A 210 -2.56 -16.16 13.36
N LEU A 211 -3.82 -16.32 13.72
CA LEU A 211 -4.77 -17.12 12.94
C LEU A 211 -4.87 -16.61 11.50
N LEU A 212 -4.97 -15.30 11.32
CA LEU A 212 -5.05 -14.71 9.98
C LEU A 212 -3.74 -14.88 9.18
N ASP A 213 -2.59 -14.77 9.84
CA ASP A 213 -1.29 -15.03 9.22
C ASP A 213 -1.11 -16.50 8.84
N ASP A 214 -1.60 -17.43 9.67
CA ASP A 214 -1.57 -18.87 9.41
C ASP A 214 -2.52 -19.26 8.28
N LEU A 215 -3.73 -18.67 8.23
CA LEU A 215 -4.64 -18.81 7.08
C LEU A 215 -3.97 -18.32 5.79
N ASN A 216 -3.33 -17.14 5.80
CA ASN A 216 -2.61 -16.64 4.62
C ASN A 216 -1.41 -17.52 4.24
N ARG A 217 -0.69 -18.08 5.20
CA ARG A 217 0.42 -19.02 4.95
C ARG A 217 -0.07 -20.34 4.36
N SER A 218 -1.25 -20.79 4.75
CA SER A 218 -1.84 -22.02 4.23
C SER A 218 -2.13 -21.96 2.72
N CYS A 219 -2.30 -20.75 2.16
CA CYS A 219 -2.37 -20.53 0.72
C CYS A 219 -1.05 -20.84 -0.02
N MET A 220 0.07 -21.06 0.67
CA MET A 220 1.36 -21.46 0.10
C MET A 220 1.72 -22.89 0.50
N ILE A 221 1.58 -23.82 -0.44
CA ILE A 221 1.97 -25.21 -0.28
C ILE A 221 3.42 -25.36 -0.76
N LYS A 222 4.30 -25.81 0.13
CA LYS A 222 5.67 -26.18 -0.25
C LYS A 222 5.64 -27.60 -0.80
N GLY A 223 5.80 -27.75 -2.11
CA GLY A 223 5.94 -29.09 -2.72
C GLY A 223 7.26 -29.75 -2.35
N LEU A 224 7.35 -31.07 -2.56
CA LEU A 224 8.54 -31.89 -2.25
C LEU A 224 9.85 -31.33 -2.85
N LEU A 225 9.78 -30.69 -4.02
CA LEU A 225 10.94 -30.15 -4.74
C LEU A 225 11.24 -28.68 -4.43
N ARG A 226 10.78 -28.16 -3.28
CA ARG A 226 10.84 -26.72 -2.93
C ARG A 226 10.15 -25.78 -3.94
N ARG A 227 9.44 -26.34 -4.94
CA ARG A 227 8.52 -25.59 -5.79
C ARG A 227 7.34 -25.16 -4.93
N LYS A 228 7.08 -23.86 -4.92
CA LYS A 228 5.93 -23.28 -4.22
C LYS A 228 4.72 -23.47 -5.13
N THR A 229 3.76 -24.27 -4.66
CA THR A 229 2.43 -24.33 -5.26
C THR A 229 1.53 -23.45 -4.41
N PHE A 230 0.59 -22.76 -5.05
CA PHE A 230 -0.26 -21.83 -4.35
C PHE A 230 -1.74 -22.17 -4.52
N SER A 231 -2.51 -21.94 -3.47
CA SER A 231 -3.96 -22.09 -3.44
C SER A 231 -4.62 -20.73 -3.26
N LEU A 232 -5.71 -20.51 -3.98
CA LEU A 232 -6.57 -19.33 -3.83
C LEU A 232 -7.32 -19.33 -2.50
N THR A 233 -7.62 -20.52 -1.98
CA THR A 233 -8.38 -20.71 -0.75
C THR A 233 -7.48 -21.18 0.39
N PRO A 234 -7.63 -20.61 1.60
CA PRO A 234 -6.91 -21.07 2.76
C PRO A 234 -7.49 -22.38 3.30
N LEU A 235 -6.72 -23.07 4.14
CA LEU A 235 -7.18 -24.22 4.91
C LEU A 235 -8.03 -23.73 6.08
N TYR A 236 -9.35 -23.72 5.90
CA TYR A 236 -10.31 -23.21 6.88
C TYR A 236 -10.31 -23.99 8.21
N GLY A 237 -9.86 -25.25 8.23
CA GLY A 237 -9.76 -26.05 9.45
C GLY A 237 -8.83 -25.45 10.53
N LEU A 238 -7.92 -24.55 10.15
CA LEU A 238 -7.09 -23.80 11.10
C LEU A 238 -7.92 -22.88 12.01
N ALA A 239 -9.12 -22.47 11.58
CA ALA A 239 -9.98 -21.58 12.32
C ALA A 239 -10.87 -22.29 13.35
N ASP A 240 -10.94 -23.62 13.34
CA ASP A 240 -11.93 -24.38 14.13
C ASP A 240 -11.72 -24.18 15.64
N ALA A 241 -10.46 -24.27 16.09
CA ALA A 241 -10.13 -24.02 17.49
C ALA A 241 -10.43 -22.57 17.94
N GLY A 242 -10.25 -21.60 17.02
CA GLY A 242 -10.60 -20.20 17.29
C GLY A 242 -12.11 -19.99 17.34
N PHE A 243 -12.82 -20.62 16.41
CA PHE A 243 -14.27 -20.60 16.33
C PHE A 243 -14.93 -21.20 17.57
N ASP A 244 -14.47 -22.37 18.04
CA ASP A 244 -15.03 -23.03 19.24
C ASP A 244 -14.90 -22.16 20.50
N ARG A 245 -13.82 -21.38 20.60
CA ARG A 245 -13.64 -20.41 21.69
C ARG A 245 -14.61 -19.24 21.57
N VAL A 246 -14.76 -18.70 20.36
CA VAL A 246 -15.66 -17.56 20.08
C VAL A 246 -17.12 -17.96 20.25
N ALA A 247 -17.52 -19.14 19.78
CA ALA A 247 -18.88 -19.64 19.88
C ALA A 247 -19.36 -19.77 21.34
N LYS A 248 -18.45 -20.00 22.29
CA LYS A 248 -18.72 -20.08 23.73
C LYS A 248 -18.60 -18.73 24.45
N ALA A 249 -18.15 -17.68 23.78
CA ALA A 249 -17.92 -16.39 24.41
C ALA A 249 -19.25 -15.68 24.74
N PRO A 250 -19.32 -14.94 25.86
CA PRO A 250 -20.51 -14.17 26.20
C PRO A 250 -20.74 -13.08 25.15
N GLY A 251 -22.02 -12.84 24.81
CA GLY A 251 -22.44 -11.79 23.87
C GLY A 251 -22.49 -12.21 22.40
N VAL A 252 -21.97 -13.39 22.02
CA VAL A 252 -22.08 -13.87 20.63
C VAL A 252 -23.53 -14.17 20.25
N SER A 253 -24.30 -14.79 21.15
CA SER A 253 -25.71 -15.10 20.91
C SER A 253 -26.56 -13.84 20.74
N GLU A 254 -26.38 -12.85 21.62
CA GLU A 254 -27.08 -11.56 21.56
C GLU A 254 -26.72 -10.78 20.28
N TRP A 255 -25.43 -10.70 19.96
CA TRP A 255 -24.96 -10.09 18.72
C TRP A 255 -25.57 -10.78 17.50
N LEU A 256 -25.57 -12.11 17.46
CA LEU A 256 -26.12 -12.85 16.33
C LEU A 256 -27.63 -12.64 16.18
N GLN A 257 -28.38 -12.51 17.28
CA GLN A 257 -29.82 -12.19 17.23
C GLN A 257 -30.12 -10.79 16.69
N SER A 258 -29.19 -9.84 16.85
CA SER A 258 -29.35 -8.47 16.35
C SER A 258 -29.26 -8.36 14.82
N HIS A 259 -28.73 -9.39 14.16
CA HIS A 259 -28.51 -9.41 12.71
C HIS A 259 -29.44 -10.39 12.00
N ARG A 260 -29.67 -10.19 10.70
CA ARG A 260 -30.49 -11.09 9.89
C ARG A 260 -29.68 -12.12 9.12
N SER A 261 -28.56 -11.70 8.52
CA SER A 261 -27.70 -12.56 7.70
C SER A 261 -26.29 -12.63 8.30
N MET A 262 -25.53 -13.67 7.96
CA MET A 262 -24.17 -13.77 8.47
C MET A 262 -23.26 -12.68 7.89
N ARG A 263 -23.50 -12.26 6.64
CA ARG A 263 -22.75 -11.18 5.98
C ARG A 263 -22.91 -9.86 6.73
N THR A 264 -24.14 -9.52 7.10
CA THR A 264 -24.45 -8.28 7.85
C THR A 264 -23.86 -8.33 9.25
N ALA A 265 -23.95 -9.48 9.91
CA ALA A 265 -23.32 -9.71 11.20
C ALA A 265 -21.79 -9.49 11.12
N LEU A 266 -21.09 -10.16 10.19
CA LEU A 266 -19.64 -10.01 10.02
C LEU A 266 -19.22 -8.57 9.72
N VAL A 267 -19.98 -7.87 8.88
CA VAL A 267 -19.74 -6.46 8.58
C VAL A 267 -19.91 -5.58 9.81
N ALA A 268 -20.97 -5.78 10.58
CA ALA A 268 -21.22 -5.04 11.81
C ALA A 268 -20.15 -5.32 12.88
N LEU A 269 -19.67 -6.56 12.97
CA LEU A 269 -18.57 -6.93 13.86
C LEU A 269 -17.26 -6.26 13.42
N TYR A 270 -17.02 -6.21 12.12
CA TYR A 270 -15.81 -5.61 11.55
C TYR A 270 -15.79 -4.08 11.68
N GLY A 271 -16.95 -3.42 11.57
CA GLY A 271 -17.12 -1.97 11.73
C GLY A 271 -16.92 -1.43 13.16
N ARG A 272 -16.54 -2.25 14.14
CA ARG A 272 -16.20 -1.82 15.51
C ARG A 272 -14.73 -1.34 15.66
N ASP A 273 -14.14 -0.84 14.58
CA ASP A 273 -12.71 -0.49 14.45
C ASP A 273 -11.75 -1.55 15.01
N LEU A 274 -11.69 -2.70 14.33
CA LEU A 274 -10.74 -3.77 14.65
C LEU A 274 -9.27 -3.40 14.38
N ARG A 275 -8.95 -2.25 13.78
CA ARG A 275 -7.58 -1.91 13.31
C ARG A 275 -6.92 -3.07 12.56
N LEU A 276 -7.72 -3.79 11.77
CA LEU A 276 -7.32 -4.97 11.02
C LEU A 276 -7.50 -4.66 9.54
N ALA A 277 -6.42 -4.34 8.82
CA ALA A 277 -6.51 -3.93 7.43
C ALA A 277 -7.20 -5.00 6.54
N PRO A 278 -8.18 -4.63 5.69
CA PRO A 278 -8.87 -5.58 4.83
C PRO A 278 -7.96 -6.38 3.89
N ALA A 279 -6.80 -5.82 3.54
CA ALA A 279 -5.77 -6.48 2.75
C ALA A 279 -5.28 -7.82 3.36
N ARG A 280 -5.45 -8.03 4.67
CA ARG A 280 -5.02 -9.25 5.35
C ARG A 280 -5.89 -10.48 5.09
N PHE A 281 -7.07 -10.32 4.47
CA PHE A 281 -7.91 -11.45 4.07
C PHE A 281 -8.19 -11.44 2.55
N ARG A 282 -7.18 -11.07 1.74
CA ARG A 282 -7.29 -10.92 0.27
C ARG A 282 -7.83 -12.13 -0.48
N TRP A 283 -7.66 -13.33 0.07
CA TRP A 283 -8.23 -14.58 -0.44
C TRP A 283 -9.77 -14.54 -0.53
N LEU A 284 -10.44 -13.74 0.32
CA LEU A 284 -11.90 -13.63 0.34
C LEU A 284 -12.47 -13.05 -0.96
N LYS A 285 -11.74 -12.16 -1.65
CA LYS A 285 -12.22 -11.57 -2.93
C LYS A 285 -12.56 -12.63 -3.98
N GLY A 286 -11.77 -13.71 -4.03
CA GLY A 286 -11.98 -14.82 -4.97
C GLY A 286 -13.07 -15.80 -4.54
N VAL A 287 -13.47 -15.79 -3.26
CA VAL A 287 -14.47 -16.70 -2.69
C VAL A 287 -15.84 -16.04 -2.61
N ASN A 288 -15.91 -14.85 -2.01
CA ASN A 288 -17.13 -14.07 -1.87
C ASN A 288 -16.82 -12.58 -2.08
N ARG A 289 -17.06 -12.12 -3.30
CA ARG A 289 -16.79 -10.76 -3.76
C ARG A 289 -17.67 -9.71 -3.08
N THR A 290 -18.96 -10.01 -2.90
CA THR A 290 -19.93 -9.14 -2.20
C THR A 290 -19.50 -8.89 -0.76
N LEU A 291 -19.18 -9.95 0.00
CA LEU A 291 -18.73 -9.84 1.38
C LEU A 291 -17.37 -9.13 1.48
N TRP A 292 -16.45 -9.38 0.55
CA TRP A 292 -15.17 -8.69 0.49
C TRP A 292 -15.34 -7.18 0.39
N TYR A 293 -16.15 -6.68 -0.56
CA TYR A 293 -16.37 -5.25 -0.72
C TYR A 293 -17.23 -4.64 0.39
N ALA A 294 -18.18 -5.41 0.93
CA ALA A 294 -18.90 -5.00 2.12
C ALA A 294 -17.89 -4.77 3.26
N LEU A 295 -17.01 -5.73 3.59
CA LEU A 295 -16.02 -5.55 4.67
C LEU A 295 -15.07 -4.37 4.44
N HIS A 296 -14.68 -4.08 3.19
CA HIS A 296 -13.84 -2.90 2.89
C HIS A 296 -14.53 -1.57 3.21
N SER A 297 -15.86 -1.55 3.23
CA SER A 297 -16.66 -0.34 3.41
C SER A 297 -17.35 -0.27 4.79
N ALA A 298 -17.01 -1.17 5.72
CA ALA A 298 -17.71 -1.27 7.00
C ALA A 298 -17.56 -0.01 7.87
N ASP A 299 -16.42 0.66 7.76
CA ASP A 299 -16.09 1.86 8.56
C ASP A 299 -16.06 3.15 7.72
N THR A 300 -16.47 3.10 6.45
CA THR A 300 -16.39 4.24 5.53
C THR A 300 -17.77 4.74 5.13
N ALA A 301 -17.95 6.07 5.04
CA ALA A 301 -19.24 6.64 4.62
C ALA A 301 -19.61 6.22 3.18
N LYS A 302 -18.64 6.29 2.26
CA LYS A 302 -18.79 5.81 0.87
C LYS A 302 -18.61 4.29 0.83
N VAL A 303 -19.43 3.63 0.02
CA VAL A 303 -19.47 2.16 -0.09
C VAL A 303 -19.32 1.73 -1.54
N PHE A 304 -18.74 0.53 -1.76
CA PHE A 304 -18.76 -0.10 -3.08
C PHE A 304 -20.16 -0.63 -3.40
N VAL A 305 -20.65 -0.39 -4.62
CA VAL A 305 -22.01 -0.79 -5.06
C VAL A 305 -22.26 -2.31 -4.96
N GLU A 306 -21.21 -3.11 -5.16
CA GLU A 306 -21.27 -4.58 -5.08
C GLU A 306 -21.46 -5.13 -3.66
N GLY A 307 -21.31 -4.30 -2.62
CA GLY A 307 -21.55 -4.65 -1.22
C GLY A 307 -22.47 -3.66 -0.49
N ALA A 308 -23.11 -2.74 -1.22
CA ALA A 308 -23.87 -1.64 -0.65
C ALA A 308 -25.16 -2.11 0.05
N GLY A 309 -25.81 -3.16 -0.46
CA GLY A 309 -27.01 -3.75 0.16
C GLY A 309 -26.70 -4.32 1.55
N VAL A 310 -25.60 -5.07 1.67
CA VAL A 310 -25.12 -5.62 2.95
C VAL A 310 -24.79 -4.50 3.94
N GLN A 311 -24.14 -3.43 3.47
CA GLN A 311 -23.80 -2.28 4.30
C GLN A 311 -25.03 -1.54 4.82
N ALA A 312 -26.00 -1.26 3.95
CA ALA A 312 -27.24 -0.58 4.33
C ALA A 312 -27.99 -1.37 5.40
N GLN A 313 -28.13 -2.69 5.20
CA GLN A 313 -28.78 -3.57 6.18
C GLN A 313 -28.00 -3.63 7.50
N ALA A 314 -26.68 -3.84 7.45
CA ALA A 314 -25.86 -3.93 8.67
C ALA A 314 -25.91 -2.63 9.50
N ARG A 315 -25.90 -1.46 8.84
CA ARG A 315 -26.04 -0.16 9.52
C ARG A 315 -27.42 0.02 10.13
N ALA A 316 -28.48 -0.38 9.41
CA ALA A 316 -29.84 -0.32 9.93
C ALA A 316 -30.00 -1.20 11.18
N GLU A 317 -29.47 -2.42 11.16
CA GLU A 317 -29.49 -3.35 12.29
C GLU A 317 -28.70 -2.82 13.49
N VAL A 318 -27.47 -2.32 13.27
CA VAL A 318 -26.66 -1.70 14.33
C VAL A 318 -27.37 -0.48 14.92
N HIS A 319 -28.02 0.33 14.08
CA HIS A 319 -28.76 1.51 14.55
C HIS A 319 -30.01 1.12 15.35
N ALA A 320 -30.78 0.14 14.88
CA ALA A 320 -31.94 -0.40 15.59
C ALA A 320 -31.53 -0.99 16.96
N SER A 321 -30.46 -1.76 17.00
CA SER A 321 -29.90 -2.32 18.24
C SER A 321 -29.50 -1.23 19.24
N LYS A 322 -28.84 -0.16 18.78
CA LYS A 322 -28.50 1.01 19.63
C LYS A 322 -29.73 1.72 20.21
N LEU A 323 -30.84 1.70 19.49
CA LEU A 323 -32.11 2.30 19.92
C LEU A 323 -32.98 1.35 20.74
N GLY A 324 -32.56 0.09 20.95
CA GLY A 324 -33.36 -0.92 21.62
C GLY A 324 -34.61 -1.36 20.83
N LEU A 325 -34.61 -1.14 19.50
CA LEU A 325 -35.70 -1.52 18.61
C LEU A 325 -35.57 -2.98 18.17
N PRO A 326 -36.68 -3.65 17.80
CA PRO A 326 -36.61 -4.97 17.20
C PRO A 326 -35.79 -4.93 15.90
N ARG A 327 -35.13 -6.05 15.59
CA ARG A 327 -34.35 -6.21 14.37
C ARG A 327 -35.20 -5.82 13.14
N PRO A 328 -34.72 -4.90 12.30
CA PRO A 328 -35.48 -4.44 11.14
C PRO A 328 -35.69 -5.55 10.12
N GLY A 329 -36.69 -5.35 9.25
CA GLY A 329 -36.85 -6.15 8.02
C GLY A 329 -35.71 -5.90 7.03
N LEU A 330 -35.95 -6.21 5.74
CA LEU A 330 -35.01 -5.84 4.68
C LEU A 330 -35.05 -4.31 4.49
N MET A 331 -33.94 -3.65 4.78
CA MET A 331 -33.75 -2.20 4.69
C MET A 331 -32.56 -1.88 3.78
N VAL A 332 -32.80 -1.99 2.48
CA VAL A 332 -31.82 -1.63 1.42
C VAL A 332 -32.08 -0.24 0.81
N THR A 333 -33.05 0.51 1.34
CA THR A 333 -33.49 1.81 0.79
C THR A 333 -32.34 2.81 0.67
N GLN A 334 -31.46 2.87 1.68
CA GLN A 334 -30.31 3.76 1.67
C GLN A 334 -29.30 3.44 0.55
N ALA A 335 -29.14 2.16 0.19
CA ALA A 335 -28.29 1.77 -0.93
C ALA A 335 -28.89 2.21 -2.28
N ILE A 336 -30.23 2.13 -2.42
CA ILE A 336 -30.94 2.59 -3.61
C ILE A 336 -30.83 4.12 -3.74
N ASP A 337 -31.03 4.84 -2.64
CA ASP A 337 -30.91 6.30 -2.63
C ASP A 337 -29.48 6.76 -2.93
N GLY A 338 -28.47 6.04 -2.42
CA GLY A 338 -27.06 6.28 -2.76
C GLY A 338 -26.76 6.02 -4.24
N LEU A 339 -27.25 4.91 -4.80
CA LEU A 339 -27.11 4.62 -6.23
C LEU A 339 -27.77 5.70 -7.08
N GLN A 340 -28.97 6.13 -6.70
CA GLN A 340 -29.69 7.19 -7.40
C GLN A 340 -28.91 8.50 -7.40
N ALA A 341 -28.40 8.94 -6.23
CA ALA A 341 -27.63 10.18 -6.12
C ALA A 341 -26.37 10.17 -7.01
N GLU A 342 -25.65 9.04 -7.07
CA GLU A 342 -24.47 8.89 -7.94
C GLU A 342 -24.86 8.90 -9.43
N LEU A 343 -25.92 8.20 -9.82
CA LEU A 343 -26.39 8.19 -11.22
C LEU A 343 -26.94 9.54 -11.69
N GLU A 344 -27.56 10.31 -10.79
CA GLU A 344 -27.97 11.69 -11.02
C GLU A 344 -26.76 12.61 -11.19
N SER A 345 -25.74 12.46 -10.35
CA SER A 345 -24.49 13.22 -10.45
C SER A 345 -23.74 12.99 -11.77
N ILE A 346 -23.82 11.79 -12.33
CA ILE A 346 -23.20 11.45 -13.62
C ILE A 346 -24.08 11.94 -14.80
N GLY A 347 -25.36 12.25 -14.57
CA GLY A 347 -26.31 12.65 -15.61
C GLY A 347 -26.94 11.49 -16.38
N LEU A 348 -26.84 10.26 -15.85
CA LEU A 348 -27.44 9.06 -16.43
C LEU A 348 -28.94 8.95 -16.11
N VAL A 349 -29.36 9.50 -14.96
CA VAL A 349 -30.74 9.48 -14.47
C VAL A 349 -31.22 10.90 -14.21
N PHE A 350 -32.50 11.18 -14.47
CA PHE A 350 -33.10 12.47 -14.13
C PHE A 350 -33.21 12.65 -12.61
N ALA A 351 -33.02 13.88 -12.14
CA ALA A 351 -33.15 14.22 -10.74
C ALA A 351 -34.53 13.82 -10.20
N ARG A 352 -34.56 13.06 -9.11
CA ARG A 352 -35.80 12.68 -8.47
C ARG A 352 -36.49 13.90 -7.87
N HIS A 353 -37.70 14.20 -8.34
CA HIS A 353 -38.62 15.05 -7.58
C HIS A 353 -39.21 14.25 -6.41
N VAL A 354 -38.55 14.32 -5.26
CA VAL A 354 -39.17 13.90 -4.01
C VAL A 354 -40.18 14.98 -3.64
N ILE A 355 -41.47 14.69 -3.79
CA ILE A 355 -42.52 15.55 -3.21
C ILE A 355 -42.36 15.43 -1.70
N THR A 356 -41.63 16.36 -1.09
CA THR A 356 -41.58 16.44 0.37
C THR A 356 -42.98 16.85 0.80
N PRO A 357 -43.72 16.03 1.58
CA PRO A 357 -45.00 16.47 2.09
C PRO A 357 -44.72 17.73 2.92
N LYS A 358 -45.30 18.86 2.50
CA LYS A 358 -45.22 20.13 3.24
C LYS A 358 -45.63 19.79 4.67
N ARG A 359 -44.69 19.88 5.61
CA ARG A 359 -44.99 19.72 7.03
C ARG A 359 -46.07 20.76 7.31
N ARG A 360 -47.31 20.32 7.57
CA ARG A 360 -48.32 21.22 8.11
C ARG A 360 -47.73 21.71 9.42
N GLU A 361 -47.28 22.96 9.46
CA GLU A 361 -47.04 23.64 10.71
C GLU A 361 -48.33 23.48 11.50
N ALA A 362 -48.24 22.81 12.66
CA ALA A 362 -49.36 22.74 13.56
C ALA A 362 -49.61 24.18 13.98
N SER A 363 -50.68 24.79 13.47
CA SER A 363 -51.08 26.10 13.92
C SER A 363 -51.47 25.97 15.38
N ASP A 364 -50.81 26.71 16.28
CA ASP A 364 -51.13 26.76 17.72
C ASP A 364 -52.52 27.38 18.01
N LEU A 365 -53.23 27.81 16.96
CA LEU A 365 -54.57 28.37 17.08
C LEU A 365 -55.61 27.24 17.19
N PRO A 366 -56.47 27.28 18.22
CA PRO A 366 -57.63 26.41 18.29
C PRO A 366 -58.44 26.54 16.99
N VAL A 367 -58.85 25.41 16.40
CA VAL A 367 -59.54 25.33 15.09
C VAL A 367 -60.68 26.36 14.96
N MET A 368 -61.38 26.64 16.06
CA MET A 368 -62.44 27.66 16.10
C MET A 368 -61.94 29.06 15.73
N THR A 369 -60.78 29.48 16.25
CA THR A 369 -60.19 30.81 16.00
C THR A 369 -59.77 30.99 14.55
N ALA A 370 -59.33 29.92 13.88
CA ALA A 370 -58.94 29.96 12.47
C ALA A 370 -60.16 30.05 11.53
N VAL A 371 -61.32 29.53 11.94
CA VAL A 371 -62.57 29.61 11.17
C VAL A 371 -63.23 30.98 11.31
N TYR A 372 -63.07 31.65 12.45
CA TYR A 372 -63.65 32.99 12.72
C TYR A 372 -62.68 34.16 12.47
N ALA A 373 -61.44 33.90 12.07
CA ALA A 373 -60.54 34.94 11.61
C ALA A 373 -61.03 35.45 10.26
N ALA A 374 -61.85 36.51 10.28
CA ALA A 374 -62.24 37.24 9.10
C ALA A 374 -60.97 37.67 8.34
N GLN A 375 -60.82 37.21 7.10
CA GLN A 375 -59.80 37.76 6.21
C GLN A 375 -60.04 39.27 6.12
N PRO A 376 -59.03 40.13 6.38
CA PRO A 376 -59.18 41.55 6.15
C PRO A 376 -59.47 41.76 4.66
N PRO A 377 -60.34 42.73 4.30
CA PRO A 377 -60.68 42.97 2.90
C PRO A 377 -59.41 43.30 2.12
N VAL A 378 -59.27 42.65 0.96
CA VAL A 378 -58.23 42.96 -0.03
C VAL A 378 -58.47 44.41 -0.46
N VAL A 379 -57.55 45.30 -0.09
CA VAL A 379 -57.49 46.65 -0.64
C VAL A 379 -56.77 46.51 -1.97
N ASP A 380 -57.51 46.60 -3.07
CA ASP A 380 -56.93 46.78 -4.40
C ASP A 380 -56.23 48.15 -4.43
N GLU A 381 -54.91 48.16 -4.56
CA GLU A 381 -54.15 49.37 -4.87
C GLU A 381 -54.45 49.79 -6.32
N PRO A 382 -54.74 51.07 -6.59
CA PRO A 382 -54.92 51.55 -7.94
C PRO A 382 -53.57 51.63 -8.65
N SER A 383 -53.56 51.13 -9.88
CA SER A 383 -52.47 51.24 -10.84
C SER A 383 -52.10 52.69 -11.15
N GLU A 384 -50.83 53.04 -10.99
CA GLU A 384 -50.13 54.07 -11.77
C GLU A 384 -48.94 53.45 -12.51
#